data_AF-A0A2G5WTC7-F1
#
_entry.id   AF-A0A2G5WTC7-F1
#
_cell.length_a   1.000
_cell.length_b   1.000
_cell.length_c   1.000
_cell.angle_alpha   90.00
_cell.angle_beta   90.00
_cell.angle_gamma   90.00
#
_symmetry.space_group_name_H-M   'P 1'
#
loop_
_entity.id
_entity.type
_entity.pdbx_description
1 polymer ?
#
loop_
_entity_poly.entity_id
_entity_poly.type
_entity_poly.pdbx_seq_one_letter_code
_entity_poly.pdbx_strand_id
1 'polypeptide(L)'
;MEGEFELKKMNHALGSFVILGLLLASCGTDDEKTQQVDSPVQKVEPAQDNESKVEVMERPPMVNEFNEETDDLEEAFFSEYSSVKSFVEDSVNSMKEGSDYRENFAHAEQFLAKSTITYIGYFHKEIEELGMTEDFEKLKTAAAEVVEKFGTSGEHLDEYETKYIEFENKMKDIYSKM
;
A
#
# COMPACT_ATOMS: atom_id res chain seq x y z
N MET A 1 62.93 -24.11 -6.68
CA MET A 1 62.31 -23.41 -7.84
C MET A 1 60.80 -23.65 -7.81
N GLU A 2 60.05 -23.16 -6.83
CA GLU A 2 60.14 -21.85 -6.16
C GLU A 2 60.15 -20.71 -7.18
N GLY A 3 59.09 -19.91 -7.10
CA GLY A 3 58.74 -18.83 -8.00
C GLY A 3 57.55 -18.09 -7.40
N GLU A 4 57.65 -17.80 -6.10
CA GLU A 4 56.72 -16.91 -5.41
C GLU A 4 56.75 -15.55 -6.11
N PHE A 5 55.58 -15.01 -6.45
CA PHE A 5 55.46 -13.61 -6.83
C PHE A 5 54.60 -12.90 -5.80
N GLU A 6 55.27 -12.44 -4.74
CA GLU A 6 54.67 -11.54 -3.75
C GLU A 6 54.40 -10.14 -4.35
N LEU A 7 53.37 -9.51 -3.75
CA LEU A 7 53.26 -8.07 -3.50
C LEU A 7 53.40 -7.07 -4.67
N LYS A 8 52.25 -6.44 -4.97
CA LYS A 8 52.20 -4.98 -4.85
C LYS A 8 50.83 -4.45 -4.39
N LYS A 9 50.75 -4.07 -3.10
CA LYS A 9 49.75 -3.11 -2.61
C LYS A 9 50.17 -1.69 -3.04
N MET A 10 49.29 -0.97 -3.73
CA MET A 10 49.30 0.49 -3.88
C MET A 10 47.82 0.93 -3.90
N ASN A 11 47.27 1.42 -2.79
CA ASN A 11 47.35 2.79 -2.23
C ASN A 11 46.36 3.79 -2.85
N HIS A 12 45.41 4.20 -2.01
CA HIS A 12 44.79 5.53 -1.92
C HIS A 12 44.21 6.20 -3.19
N ALA A 13 42.88 6.28 -3.23
CA ALA A 13 42.16 7.43 -3.76
C ALA A 13 40.97 7.76 -2.84
N LEU A 14 41.19 8.59 -1.82
CA LEU A 14 40.13 9.19 -1.01
C LEU A 14 39.43 10.28 -1.84
N GLY A 15 38.31 9.92 -2.49
CA GLY A 15 37.46 10.86 -3.22
C GLY A 15 36.62 11.69 -2.25
N SER A 16 37.11 12.88 -1.86
CA SER A 16 36.39 13.80 -0.99
C SER A 16 35.21 14.44 -1.74
N PHE A 17 33.98 14.09 -1.35
CA PHE A 17 32.77 14.79 -1.80
C PHE A 17 32.43 15.92 -0.82
N VAL A 18 32.78 17.14 -1.22
CA VAL A 18 32.30 18.38 -0.60
C VAL A 18 30.92 18.69 -1.17
N ILE A 19 29.85 18.46 -0.41
CA ILE A 19 28.53 19.01 -0.74
C ILE A 19 28.45 20.41 -0.14
N LEU A 20 28.58 21.39 -1.02
CA LEU A 20 28.52 22.81 -0.75
C LEU A 20 27.10 23.21 -0.36
N GLY A 21 26.89 23.68 0.87
CA GLY A 21 25.62 24.28 1.27
C GLY A 21 25.46 25.67 0.65
N LEU A 22 24.31 25.94 0.03
CA LEU A 22 23.91 27.28 -0.39
C LEU A 22 22.46 27.56 0.05
N LEU A 23 22.37 28.15 1.24
CA LEU A 23 21.24 29.00 1.62
C LEU A 23 21.21 30.22 0.70
N LEU A 24 20.11 30.43 -0.03
CA LEU A 24 19.69 31.77 -0.45
C LEU A 24 18.19 31.94 -0.20
N ALA A 25 17.85 33.02 0.47
CA ALA A 25 16.50 33.38 0.91
C ALA A 25 15.87 34.42 -0.04
N SER A 26 14.78 35.07 0.43
CA SER A 26 14.09 36.24 -0.12
C SER A 26 12.88 35.91 -1.04
N CYS A 27 11.72 36.58 -0.96
CA CYS A 27 11.35 37.76 -0.14
C CYS A 27 9.82 37.94 0.05
N GLY A 28 9.44 38.65 1.13
CA GLY A 28 8.16 39.38 1.29
C GLY A 28 7.00 38.58 1.90
N THR A 29 6.07 39.12 2.68
CA THR A 29 5.80 40.49 3.24
C THR A 29 4.66 40.32 4.27
N ASP A 30 4.51 41.02 5.40
CA ASP A 30 5.28 42.11 6.06
C ASP A 30 5.02 42.07 7.60
N ASP A 31 5.60 43.00 8.37
CA ASP A 31 5.40 43.18 9.83
C ASP A 31 3.95 43.55 10.23
N GLU A 32 3.40 42.91 11.27
CA GLU A 32 2.60 43.67 12.26
C GLU A 32 2.68 43.11 13.70
N LYS A 33 2.49 44.01 14.67
CA LYS A 33 2.86 43.83 16.08
C LYS A 33 1.81 43.07 16.89
N THR A 34 2.30 42.27 17.84
CA THR A 34 1.52 41.85 19.01
C THR A 34 1.11 43.05 19.86
N GLN A 35 -0.17 43.12 20.23
CA GLN A 35 -0.67 44.03 21.27
C GLN A 35 -1.68 43.29 22.16
N GLN A 36 -1.42 43.30 23.48
CA GLN A 36 -2.36 42.83 24.50
C GLN A 36 -3.42 43.91 24.77
N VAL A 37 -4.67 43.50 25.07
CA VAL A 37 -5.61 44.32 25.85
C VAL A 37 -6.43 43.40 26.76
N ASP A 38 -6.49 43.75 28.05
CA ASP A 38 -7.28 43.08 29.10
C ASP A 38 -8.72 43.61 29.19
N SER A 39 -9.71 42.70 29.26
CA SER A 39 -11.00 42.85 29.98
C SER A 39 -11.99 43.97 29.53
N PRO A 40 -13.30 43.99 29.93
CA PRO A 40 -13.95 43.24 31.01
C PRO A 40 -15.31 42.54 30.69
N VAL A 41 -15.83 41.84 31.70
CA VAL A 41 -17.11 41.11 31.76
C VAL A 41 -18.35 42.04 31.82
N GLN A 42 -19.44 41.73 31.08
CA GLN A 42 -20.83 41.68 31.59
C GLN A 42 -21.91 41.43 30.50
N LYS A 43 -22.74 40.40 30.69
CA LYS A 43 -24.15 40.23 30.24
C LYS A 43 -24.69 38.94 30.87
N VAL A 44 -25.35 38.99 32.03
CA VAL A 44 -26.79 39.22 32.26
C VAL A 44 -27.70 38.12 31.67
N GLU A 45 -28.07 37.19 32.55
CA GLU A 45 -29.33 36.41 32.57
C GLU A 45 -30.30 37.06 33.61
N PRO A 46 -31.63 36.77 33.70
CA PRO A 46 -32.25 35.45 33.44
C PRO A 46 -33.72 35.39 32.90
N ALA A 47 -34.20 34.13 32.79
CA ALA A 47 -35.57 33.61 33.02
C ALA A 47 -36.62 33.50 31.88
N GLN A 48 -36.95 32.23 31.55
CA GLN A 48 -38.24 31.57 31.18
C GLN A 48 -39.31 32.35 30.35
N ASP A 49 -39.97 31.78 29.33
CA ASP A 49 -40.76 30.53 29.37
C ASP A 49 -41.30 30.10 27.96
N ASN A 50 -41.84 28.87 27.87
CA ASN A 50 -42.72 28.27 26.83
C ASN A 50 -42.20 27.89 25.41
N GLU A 51 -42.10 26.57 25.24
CA GLU A 51 -42.57 25.74 24.11
C GLU A 51 -42.65 26.31 22.67
N SER A 52 -41.83 25.75 21.77
CA SER A 52 -42.28 25.46 20.39
C SER A 52 -41.60 24.21 19.82
N LYS A 53 -42.42 23.16 19.72
CA LYS A 53 -42.24 21.86 19.06
C LYS A 53 -41.24 21.84 17.88
N VAL A 54 -40.20 20.99 17.99
CA VAL A 54 -39.50 20.40 16.84
C VAL A 54 -39.62 18.88 16.98
N GLU A 55 -40.15 18.21 15.96
CA GLU A 55 -40.41 16.76 16.01
C GLU A 55 -39.11 15.96 15.95
N VAL A 56 -38.93 15.07 16.93
CA VAL A 56 -37.91 14.02 16.87
C VAL A 56 -38.42 12.96 15.90
N MET A 57 -37.90 12.93 14.67
CA MET A 57 -38.01 11.74 13.83
C MET A 57 -37.09 10.66 14.39
N GLU A 58 -37.59 9.90 15.37
CA GLU A 58 -37.00 8.62 15.72
C GLU A 58 -37.09 7.71 14.49
N ARG A 59 -35.93 7.31 13.96
CA ARG A 59 -35.88 6.36 12.84
C ARG A 59 -36.37 5.00 13.38
N PRO A 60 -37.43 4.41 12.83
CA PRO A 60 -37.98 3.16 13.35
C PRO A 60 -36.94 2.03 13.24
N PRO A 61 -36.90 1.08 14.19
CA PRO A 61 -36.07 -0.11 14.06
C PRO A 61 -36.60 -0.95 12.89
N MET A 62 -35.85 -1.01 11.79
CA MET A 62 -36.14 -1.95 10.70
C MET A 62 -35.77 -3.36 11.15
N VAL A 63 -36.76 -4.04 11.70
CA VAL A 63 -36.78 -5.51 11.78
C VAL A 63 -37.41 -6.01 10.49
N ASN A 64 -36.58 -6.43 9.53
CA ASN A 64 -36.96 -7.45 8.55
C ASN A 64 -36.15 -8.68 8.98
N GLU A 65 -36.77 -9.63 9.67
CA GLU A 65 -37.58 -10.69 9.06
C GLU A 65 -36.72 -11.56 8.15
N PHE A 66 -36.42 -12.74 8.68
CA PHE A 66 -35.63 -13.80 8.06
C PHE A 66 -36.38 -14.29 6.82
N ASN A 67 -35.97 -13.83 5.64
CA ASN A 67 -36.40 -14.41 4.38
C ASN A 67 -35.27 -15.29 3.86
N GLU A 68 -35.53 -16.59 3.77
CA GLU A 68 -34.66 -17.52 3.05
C GLU A 68 -34.60 -17.13 1.56
N GLU A 69 -33.59 -17.62 0.83
CA GLU A 69 -33.19 -17.19 -0.53
C GLU A 69 -32.41 -15.85 -0.60
N THR A 70 -31.10 -15.94 -0.28
CA THR A 70 -30.07 -15.11 -0.91
C THR A 70 -29.00 -16.00 -1.54
N ASP A 71 -29.40 -16.80 -2.54
CA ASP A 71 -28.44 -17.21 -3.57
C ASP A 71 -27.99 -15.94 -4.34
N ASP A 72 -26.72 -15.91 -4.72
CA ASP A 72 -26.16 -15.01 -5.74
C ASP A 72 -26.38 -13.50 -5.56
N LEU A 73 -25.89 -12.96 -4.44
CA LEU A 73 -25.21 -11.66 -4.49
C LEU A 73 -23.70 -11.89 -4.56
N GLU A 74 -23.24 -12.39 -5.72
CA GLU A 74 -21.90 -12.06 -6.22
C GLU A 74 -21.83 -10.53 -6.34
N GLU A 75 -21.27 -9.88 -5.31
CA GLU A 75 -20.94 -8.47 -5.35
C GLU A 75 -19.95 -8.28 -6.50
N ALA A 76 -20.44 -7.71 -7.62
CA ALA A 76 -19.74 -7.70 -8.90
C ALA A 76 -18.57 -6.72 -8.90
N PHE A 77 -17.50 -7.09 -8.19
CA PHE A 77 -16.21 -6.42 -8.24
C PHE A 77 -15.56 -6.68 -9.60
N PHE A 78 -15.74 -5.73 -10.50
CA PHE A 78 -15.06 -5.74 -11.79
C PHE A 78 -13.56 -5.51 -11.61
N SER A 79 -12.77 -6.51 -11.98
CA SER A 79 -11.33 -6.38 -12.16
C SER A 79 -11.02 -5.40 -13.30
N GLU A 80 -9.94 -4.63 -13.17
CA GLU A 80 -9.38 -3.85 -14.28
C GLU A 80 -8.73 -4.73 -15.36
N TYR A 81 -8.41 -5.98 -15.02
CA TYR A 81 -7.93 -6.99 -15.96
C TYR A 81 -9.09 -7.85 -16.48
N SER A 82 -9.09 -8.13 -17.78
CA SER A 82 -10.12 -8.97 -18.42
C SER A 82 -9.94 -10.48 -18.23
N SER A 83 -8.80 -10.92 -17.67
CA SER A 83 -8.48 -12.32 -17.40
C SER A 83 -7.36 -12.46 -16.37
N VAL A 84 -7.28 -13.61 -15.70
CA VAL A 84 -6.18 -13.95 -14.79
C VAL A 84 -4.83 -13.94 -15.51
N LYS A 85 -4.80 -14.35 -16.79
CA LYS A 85 -3.57 -14.34 -17.60
C LYS A 85 -3.04 -12.92 -17.80
N SER A 86 -3.92 -11.96 -18.11
CA SER A 86 -3.54 -10.55 -18.26
C SER A 86 -3.01 -9.97 -16.94
N PHE A 87 -3.64 -10.31 -15.82
CA PHE A 87 -3.18 -9.90 -14.48
C PHE A 87 -1.79 -10.46 -14.14
N VAL A 88 -1.55 -11.75 -14.38
CA VAL A 88 -0.27 -12.41 -14.09
C VAL A 88 0.84 -11.88 -15.00
N GLU A 89 0.57 -11.68 -16.30
CA GLU A 89 1.55 -11.12 -17.24
C GLU A 89 1.98 -9.70 -16.84
N ASP A 90 1.02 -8.83 -16.52
CA ASP A 90 1.32 -7.47 -16.06
C ASP A 90 2.05 -7.45 -14.71
N SER A 91 1.68 -8.34 -13.79
CA SER A 91 2.39 -8.51 -12.51
C SER A 91 3.86 -8.92 -12.71
N VAL A 92 4.14 -9.89 -13.59
CA VAL A 92 5.51 -10.30 -13.92
C VAL A 92 6.29 -9.19 -14.62
N ASN A 93 5.63 -8.38 -15.45
CA ASN A 93 6.25 -7.19 -16.05
C ASN A 93 6.59 -6.13 -14.98
N SER A 94 5.68 -5.89 -14.04
CA SER A 94 5.86 -4.95 -12.93
C SER A 94 6.97 -5.35 -11.96
N MET A 95 7.22 -6.65 -11.74
CA MET A 95 8.31 -7.15 -10.87
C MET A 95 9.73 -6.89 -11.42
N LYS A 96 9.88 -6.69 -12.75
CA LYS A 96 11.19 -6.56 -13.40
C LYS A 96 12.01 -5.40 -12.80
N GLU A 97 13.32 -5.61 -12.71
CA GLU A 97 14.27 -4.55 -12.35
C GLU A 97 14.21 -3.44 -13.41
N GLY A 98 14.11 -2.18 -12.97
CA GLY A 98 13.92 -1.03 -13.86
C GLY A 98 12.53 -0.96 -14.53
N SER A 99 11.50 -1.57 -13.95
CA SER A 99 10.11 -1.35 -14.39
C SER A 99 9.61 0.02 -13.93
N ASP A 100 8.78 0.69 -14.75
CA ASP A 100 8.11 1.94 -14.38
C ASP A 100 7.37 1.82 -13.05
N TYR A 101 6.82 0.62 -12.75
CA TYR A 101 6.12 0.34 -11.51
C TYR A 101 7.05 0.42 -10.28
N ARG A 102 8.25 -0.18 -10.34
CA ARG A 102 9.22 -0.15 -9.24
C ARG A 102 9.94 1.19 -9.13
N GLU A 103 10.12 1.91 -10.24
CA GLU A 103 10.76 3.23 -10.22
C GLU A 103 9.83 4.35 -9.69
N ASN A 104 8.52 4.27 -9.92
CA ASN A 104 7.59 5.35 -9.58
C ASN A 104 6.78 5.13 -8.28
N PHE A 105 6.67 3.89 -7.77
CA PHE A 105 5.89 3.60 -6.57
C PHE A 105 6.78 3.16 -5.40
N ALA A 106 6.82 3.96 -4.34
CA ALA A 106 7.39 3.54 -3.07
C ALA A 106 6.65 2.28 -2.57
N HIS A 107 7.39 1.25 -2.17
CA HIS A 107 6.84 -0.03 -1.70
C HIS A 107 5.99 -0.78 -2.75
N ALA A 108 6.34 -0.62 -4.03
CA ALA A 108 5.76 -1.33 -5.17
C ALA A 108 5.54 -2.83 -4.89
N GLU A 109 6.53 -3.49 -4.29
CA GLU A 109 6.50 -4.92 -3.94
C GLU A 109 5.34 -5.27 -2.97
N GLN A 110 5.08 -4.42 -1.97
CA GLN A 110 3.97 -4.61 -1.04
C GLN A 110 2.61 -4.34 -1.71
N PHE A 111 2.53 -3.32 -2.56
CA PHE A 111 1.32 -3.03 -3.33
C PHE A 111 0.98 -4.17 -4.27
N LEU A 112 1.96 -4.73 -4.98
CA LEU A 112 1.77 -5.86 -5.88
C LEU A 112 1.34 -7.14 -5.15
N ALA A 113 1.90 -7.40 -3.97
CA ALA A 113 1.46 -8.50 -3.11
C ALA A 113 -0.01 -8.33 -2.65
N LYS A 114 -0.40 -7.14 -2.19
CA LYS A 114 -1.80 -6.82 -1.84
C LYS A 114 -2.74 -6.98 -3.03
N SER A 115 -2.38 -6.43 -4.19
CA SER A 115 -3.15 -6.57 -5.43
C SER A 115 -3.32 -8.03 -5.82
N THR A 116 -2.29 -8.86 -5.67
CA THR A 116 -2.36 -10.30 -5.97
C THR A 116 -3.39 -11.02 -5.11
N ILE A 117 -3.43 -10.76 -3.80
CA ILE A 117 -4.42 -11.37 -2.90
C ILE A 117 -5.85 -11.02 -3.34
N THR A 118 -6.08 -9.77 -3.77
CA THR A 118 -7.38 -9.27 -4.25
C THR A 118 -7.76 -9.89 -5.60
N TYR A 119 -6.89 -9.80 -6.61
CA TYR A 119 -7.19 -10.23 -7.97
C TYR A 119 -7.40 -11.75 -8.11
N ILE A 120 -6.71 -12.56 -7.30
CA ILE A 120 -6.97 -14.01 -7.24
C ILE A 120 -8.43 -14.31 -6.84
N GLY A 121 -9.04 -13.50 -5.97
CA GLY A 121 -10.45 -13.64 -5.61
C GLY A 121 -11.41 -13.36 -6.77
N TYR A 122 -11.11 -12.34 -7.59
CA TYR A 122 -11.92 -11.98 -8.76
C TYR A 122 -11.85 -13.04 -9.87
N PHE A 123 -10.74 -13.77 -9.98
CA PHE A 123 -10.52 -14.77 -11.02
C PHE A 123 -10.76 -16.22 -10.58
N HIS A 124 -11.44 -16.46 -9.45
CA HIS A 124 -11.57 -17.81 -8.89
C HIS A 124 -12.12 -18.86 -9.88
N LYS A 125 -13.14 -18.53 -10.69
CA LYS A 125 -13.72 -19.44 -11.71
C LYS A 125 -12.71 -19.76 -12.81
N GLU A 126 -12.02 -18.76 -13.36
CA GLU A 126 -11.01 -18.96 -14.41
C GLU A 126 -9.81 -19.78 -13.89
N ILE A 127 -9.40 -19.55 -12.64
CA ILE A 127 -8.34 -20.31 -11.96
C ILE A 127 -8.73 -21.79 -11.77
N GLU A 128 -9.99 -22.06 -11.42
CA GLU A 128 -10.53 -23.41 -11.31
C GLU A 128 -10.64 -24.11 -12.68
N GLU A 129 -11.13 -23.42 -13.71
CA GLU A 129 -11.20 -23.91 -15.09
C GLU A 129 -9.82 -24.26 -15.68
N LEU A 130 -8.78 -23.50 -15.31
CA LEU A 130 -7.38 -23.79 -15.65
C LEU A 130 -6.79 -24.97 -14.82
N GLY A 131 -7.47 -25.43 -13.78
CA GLY A 131 -6.98 -26.46 -12.86
C GLY A 131 -5.80 -26.00 -11.98
N MET A 132 -5.62 -24.69 -11.78
CA MET A 132 -4.45 -24.10 -11.14
C MET A 132 -4.69 -23.65 -9.68
N THR A 133 -5.82 -24.01 -9.08
CA THR A 133 -6.24 -23.57 -7.74
C THR A 133 -5.16 -23.72 -6.66
N GLU A 134 -4.46 -24.87 -6.62
CA GLU A 134 -3.40 -25.10 -5.61
C GLU A 134 -2.18 -24.20 -5.81
N ASP A 135 -1.82 -23.89 -7.06
CA ASP A 135 -0.70 -22.98 -7.35
C ASP A 135 -1.06 -21.54 -6.98
N PHE A 136 -2.29 -21.11 -7.26
CA PHE A 136 -2.77 -19.78 -6.89
C PHE A 136 -2.94 -19.58 -5.38
N GLU A 137 -3.40 -20.58 -4.62
CA GLU A 137 -3.42 -20.50 -3.15
C GLU A 137 -2.00 -20.46 -2.54
N LYS A 138 -1.02 -21.13 -3.15
CA LYS A 138 0.40 -20.98 -2.77
C LYS A 138 0.94 -19.58 -3.09
N LEU A 139 0.55 -18.98 -4.20
CA LEU A 139 0.92 -17.60 -4.57
C LEU A 139 0.31 -16.60 -3.59
N LYS A 140 -0.98 -16.72 -3.30
CA LYS A 140 -1.72 -15.89 -2.34
C LYS A 140 -1.14 -15.99 -0.93
N THR A 141 -0.74 -17.18 -0.49
CA THR A 141 -0.01 -17.37 0.78
C THR A 141 1.31 -16.60 0.80
N ALA A 142 2.15 -16.73 -0.23
CA ALA A 142 3.42 -16.01 -0.30
C ALA A 142 3.23 -14.48 -0.38
N ALA A 143 2.20 -14.02 -1.09
CA ALA A 143 1.83 -12.60 -1.11
C ALA A 143 1.42 -12.10 0.28
N ALA A 144 0.65 -12.89 1.05
CA ALA A 144 0.29 -12.54 2.42
C ALA A 144 1.52 -12.45 3.34
N GLU A 145 2.49 -13.36 3.20
CA GLU A 145 3.76 -13.30 3.94
C GLU A 145 4.55 -12.02 3.61
N VAL A 146 4.63 -11.59 2.34
CA VAL A 146 5.25 -10.30 1.96
C VAL A 146 4.55 -9.13 2.64
N VAL A 147 3.22 -9.14 2.71
CA VAL A 147 2.43 -8.08 3.36
C VAL A 147 2.63 -8.07 4.88
N GLU A 148 2.76 -9.24 5.52
CA GLU A 148 3.04 -9.38 6.96
C GLU A 148 4.46 -8.92 7.31
N LYS A 149 5.45 -9.21 6.45
CA LYS A 149 6.84 -8.77 6.62
C LYS A 149 7.07 -7.29 6.30
N PHE A 150 6.01 -6.54 6.02
CA PHE A 150 6.08 -5.11 5.76
C PHE A 150 5.51 -4.33 6.95
N GLY A 151 6.38 -3.56 7.61
CA GLY A 151 6.07 -2.83 8.84
C GLY A 151 5.08 -1.69 8.66
N THR A 152 4.42 -1.31 9.74
CA THR A 152 3.34 -0.31 9.72
C THR A 152 3.81 1.12 9.43
N SER A 153 5.12 1.39 9.49
CA SER A 153 5.75 2.66 9.15
C SER A 153 6.47 2.69 7.79
N GLY A 154 6.34 1.64 6.97
CA GLY A 154 6.95 1.57 5.64
C GLY A 154 8.26 0.77 5.56
N GLU A 155 8.71 0.21 6.68
CA GLU A 155 9.97 -0.53 6.79
C GLU A 155 9.85 -2.01 6.41
N HIS A 156 10.91 -2.59 5.86
CA HIS A 156 11.01 -4.02 5.62
C HIS A 156 11.41 -4.71 6.95
N LEU A 157 10.62 -5.69 7.40
CA LEU A 157 10.92 -6.49 8.59
C LEU A 157 11.88 -7.64 8.27
N ASP A 158 12.37 -8.32 9.31
CA ASP A 158 13.22 -9.50 9.16
C ASP A 158 12.57 -10.54 8.23
N GLU A 159 13.38 -11.06 7.29
CA GLU A 159 13.01 -12.02 6.22
C GLU A 159 12.20 -11.44 5.04
N TYR A 160 11.86 -10.15 5.01
CA TYR A 160 11.08 -9.54 3.92
C TYR A 160 11.63 -9.86 2.51
N GLU A 161 12.93 -9.62 2.27
CA GLU A 161 13.54 -9.84 0.96
C GLU A 161 13.44 -11.31 0.51
N THR A 162 13.60 -12.25 1.45
CA THR A 162 13.42 -13.69 1.20
C THR A 162 11.98 -14.00 0.80
N LYS A 163 11.00 -13.42 1.51
CA LYS A 163 9.57 -13.61 1.21
C LYS A 163 9.15 -12.96 -0.09
N TYR A 164 9.70 -11.80 -0.43
CA TYR A 164 9.49 -11.18 -1.74
C TYR A 164 10.03 -12.06 -2.88
N ILE A 165 11.23 -12.62 -2.72
CA ILE A 165 11.80 -13.56 -3.71
C ILE A 165 10.96 -14.85 -3.83
N GLU A 166 10.42 -15.39 -2.72
CA GLU A 166 9.51 -16.55 -2.75
C GLU A 166 8.20 -16.22 -3.51
N PHE A 167 7.62 -15.04 -3.29
CA PHE A 167 6.44 -14.54 -3.99
C PHE A 167 6.71 -14.31 -5.50
N GLU A 168 7.78 -13.59 -5.85
CA GLU A 168 8.18 -13.31 -7.23
C GLU A 168 8.42 -14.61 -8.02
N ASN A 169 9.08 -15.60 -7.41
CA ASN A 169 9.30 -16.90 -8.04
C ASN A 169 8.01 -17.69 -8.28
N LYS A 170 7.04 -17.64 -7.36
CA LYS A 170 5.72 -18.27 -7.58
C LYS A 170 4.92 -17.59 -8.68
N MET A 171 4.97 -16.26 -8.76
CA MET A 171 4.30 -15.50 -9.82
C MET A 171 4.88 -15.89 -11.20
N LYS A 172 6.21 -15.99 -11.31
CA LYS A 172 6.90 -16.44 -12.53
C LYS A 172 6.62 -17.91 -12.89
N ASP A 173 6.54 -18.79 -11.90
CA ASP A 173 6.18 -20.21 -12.08
C ASP A 173 4.76 -20.34 -12.66
N ILE A 174 3.78 -19.63 -12.10
CA ILE A 174 2.41 -19.58 -12.63
C ILE A 174 2.39 -19.01 -14.05
N TYR A 175 3.07 -17.89 -14.30
CA TYR A 175 3.16 -17.31 -15.65
C TYR A 175 3.75 -18.29 -16.68
N SER A 176 4.71 -19.13 -16.28
CA SER A 176 5.31 -20.14 -17.17
C SER A 176 4.38 -21.31 -17.53
N LYS A 177 3.25 -21.45 -16.83
CA LYS A 177 2.24 -22.51 -17.03
C LYS A 177 1.02 -22.05 -17.84
N MET A 178 0.93 -20.76 -18.18
CA MET A 178 -0.24 -20.09 -18.80
C MET A 178 -0.15 -19.88 -20.31
#